data_AF-A0A7V8YLK7-F1
#
_entry.id   AF-A0A7V8YLK7-F1
#
_cell.length_a   1.000
_cell.length_b   1.000
_cell.length_c   1.000
_cell.angle_alpha   90.00
_cell.angle_beta   90.00
_cell.angle_gamma   90.00
#
_symmetry.space_group_name_H-M   'P 1'
#
loop_
_entity.id
_entity.type
_entity.pdbx_description
1 polymer ?
#
loop_
_entity_poly.entity_id
_entity_poly.type
_entity_poly.pdbx_seq_one_letter_code
_entity_poly.pdbx_strand_id
1 'polypeptide(L)'
;MSEAALTSSPVSRSTSANSISTPRLARSDWLKSICTVSTMAGRRDGTARVPAVRIPSVFADLLRHPGVAEEVELRSRFGFLALHGGSLERGTAEIARAAADAGGASLYSVCQPEDLRWHIPSYRYDPAESVALAQFLAHVDEVVSIHGYGRKDLWRALLVGGTNRELAQRAARILRDALPGYRIIDDLDAIPSPLRGLHPDNPVNRARRGGVQLELPPRVRDGAAQADERDALIGVLASLASPRGG
;
A
#
# COMPACT_ATOMS: atom_id res chain seq x y z
N MET A 1 45.14 -21.06 -38.47
CA MET A 1 45.36 -22.48 -38.18
C MET A 1 45.62 -22.60 -36.69
N SER A 2 44.80 -23.40 -36.00
CA SER A 2 45.03 -24.23 -34.80
C SER A 2 45.99 -23.72 -33.69
N GLU A 3 45.76 -23.90 -32.38
CA GLU A 3 44.88 -24.81 -31.66
C GLU A 3 44.84 -24.47 -30.14
N ALA A 4 43.76 -24.93 -29.50
CA ALA A 4 43.54 -25.34 -28.10
C ALA A 4 44.64 -25.11 -27.04
N ALA A 5 44.37 -24.40 -25.93
CA ALA A 5 43.72 -24.86 -24.69
C ALA A 5 44.60 -25.75 -23.78
N LEU A 6 44.72 -25.36 -22.49
CA LEU A 6 44.37 -26.17 -21.30
C LEU A 6 45.02 -25.62 -20.00
N THR A 7 44.14 -25.18 -19.09
CA THR A 7 44.05 -25.50 -17.65
C THR A 7 45.27 -25.29 -16.73
N SER A 8 45.07 -24.51 -15.66
CA SER A 8 44.83 -25.06 -14.31
C SER A 8 44.70 -23.93 -13.27
N SER A 9 43.55 -23.88 -12.59
CA SER A 9 43.39 -23.15 -11.33
C SER A 9 43.46 -24.16 -10.18
N PRO A 10 44.18 -23.89 -9.08
CA PRO A 10 44.19 -24.80 -7.95
C PRO A 10 42.93 -24.65 -7.09
N VAL A 11 42.44 -25.81 -6.69
CA VAL A 11 41.30 -26.09 -5.83
C VAL A 11 41.66 -25.93 -4.34
N SER A 12 40.74 -25.27 -3.61
CA SER A 12 40.29 -25.45 -2.22
C SER A 12 41.27 -25.57 -1.05
N ARG A 13 40.99 -24.79 0.01
CA ARG A 13 40.71 -25.36 1.33
C ARG A 13 39.52 -24.69 2.03
N SER A 14 38.59 -25.56 2.39
CA SER A 14 37.47 -25.38 3.31
C SER A 14 37.97 -25.05 4.72
N THR A 15 37.29 -24.13 5.40
CA THR A 15 37.05 -24.25 6.84
C THR A 15 35.59 -23.91 7.15
N SER A 16 34.99 -24.83 7.88
CA SER A 16 33.60 -24.91 8.28
C SER A 16 33.35 -24.20 9.61
N ALA A 17 32.13 -23.66 9.72
CA ALA A 17 31.32 -23.44 10.92
C ALA A 17 31.85 -22.50 12.03
N ASN A 18 31.15 -21.39 12.24
CA ASN A 18 30.42 -21.26 13.50
C ASN A 18 29.15 -20.40 13.34
N SER A 19 28.03 -21.04 13.68
CA SER A 19 26.69 -20.45 13.77
C SER A 19 26.61 -19.57 15.01
N ILE A 20 26.42 -18.26 14.83
CA ILE A 20 26.06 -17.36 15.93
C ILE A 20 24.54 -17.24 15.92
N SER A 21 23.91 -17.95 16.86
CA SER A 21 22.49 -17.88 17.14
C SER A 21 22.15 -16.50 17.71
N THR A 22 21.33 -15.72 17.02
CA THR A 22 20.70 -14.52 17.57
C THR A 22 19.43 -14.91 18.35
N PRO A 23 19.19 -14.32 19.53
CA PRO A 23 18.09 -14.74 20.39
C PRO A 23 16.75 -14.33 19.77
N ARG A 24 15.88 -15.33 19.67
CA ARG A 24 14.47 -15.22 19.28
C ARG A 24 13.72 -14.56 20.44
N LEU A 25 13.50 -13.24 20.38
CA LEU A 25 12.62 -12.56 21.32
C LEU A 25 11.19 -13.09 21.14
N ALA A 26 10.70 -13.73 22.19
CA ALA A 26 9.40 -14.38 22.24
C ALA A 26 8.27 -13.37 22.05
N ARG A 27 7.38 -13.69 21.11
CA ARG A 27 6.13 -12.99 20.83
C ARG A 27 5.09 -13.38 21.87
N SER A 28 5.02 -12.67 22.98
CA SER A 28 3.84 -12.59 23.86
C SER A 28 4.26 -11.87 25.13
N ASP A 29 3.78 -10.65 25.36
CA ASP A 29 3.55 -10.06 26.70
C ASP A 29 3.15 -8.58 26.64
N TRP A 30 3.13 -7.96 25.45
CA TRP A 30 2.68 -6.56 25.31
C TRP A 30 1.14 -6.40 25.29
N LEU A 31 0.37 -7.48 25.09
CA LEU A 31 -1.08 -7.43 24.85
C LEU A 31 -1.97 -7.53 26.10
N LYS A 32 -1.40 -7.55 27.32
CA LYS A 32 -2.20 -7.76 28.56
C LYS A 32 -2.35 -6.54 29.48
N SER A 33 -1.76 -5.38 29.15
CA SER A 33 -1.76 -4.23 30.09
C SER A 33 -2.53 -2.97 29.66
N ILE A 34 -3.41 -3.03 28.64
CA ILE A 34 -4.18 -1.83 28.21
C ILE A 34 -5.69 -2.05 28.20
N CYS A 35 -6.20 -2.85 29.13
CA CYS A 35 -7.64 -2.90 29.40
C CYS A 35 -7.87 -2.74 30.90
N THR A 36 -8.03 -1.49 31.35
CA THR A 36 -8.96 -1.06 32.42
C THR A 36 -8.75 0.45 32.66
N VAL A 37 -9.82 1.25 32.48
CA VAL A 37 -10.34 2.36 33.31
C VAL A 37 -11.37 3.07 32.40
N SER A 38 -12.64 2.66 32.44
CA SER A 38 -13.72 3.18 33.30
C SER A 38 -14.15 4.61 32.99
N THR A 39 -15.35 4.70 32.43
CA THR A 39 -16.21 5.88 32.30
C THR A 39 -16.48 6.51 33.68
N MET A 40 -16.19 7.79 33.84
CA MET A 40 -16.71 8.61 34.95
C MET A 40 -17.28 9.89 34.37
N ALA A 41 -18.59 10.05 34.52
CA ALA A 41 -19.29 11.30 34.28
C ALA A 41 -19.02 12.27 35.45
N GLY A 42 -18.57 13.49 35.15
CA GLY A 42 -18.33 14.55 36.12
C GLY A 42 -18.58 15.93 35.49
N ARG A 43 -19.26 16.80 36.24
CA ARG A 43 -19.76 18.12 35.84
C ARG A 43 -18.64 19.14 35.57
N ARG A 44 -19.03 20.24 34.91
CA ARG A 44 -18.21 21.39 34.50
C ARG A 44 -17.62 22.18 35.66
N ASP A 45 -16.32 22.44 35.58
CA ASP A 45 -15.62 23.62 36.07
C ASP A 45 -14.33 23.85 35.26
N GLY A 46 -13.97 25.12 35.06
CA GLY A 46 -12.90 25.55 34.18
C GLY A 46 -11.52 25.31 34.80
N THR A 47 -10.77 24.37 34.25
CA THR A 47 -9.35 24.19 34.52
C THR A 47 -8.58 23.85 33.24
N ALA A 48 -7.34 24.32 33.17
CA ALA A 48 -6.42 24.15 32.05
C ALA A 48 -6.44 22.74 31.46
N ARG A 49 -6.50 22.68 30.11
CA ARG A 49 -6.55 21.45 29.33
C ARG A 49 -5.32 20.59 29.66
N VAL A 50 -5.51 19.51 30.42
CA VAL A 50 -4.48 18.49 30.63
C VAL A 50 -4.01 18.03 29.24
N PRO A 51 -2.70 18.07 28.92
CA PRO A 51 -2.22 17.59 27.64
C PRO A 51 -2.61 16.12 27.52
N ALA A 52 -3.39 15.81 26.50
CA ALA A 52 -3.82 14.44 26.24
C ALA A 52 -2.57 13.56 26.12
N VAL A 53 -2.54 12.46 26.87
CA VAL A 53 -1.49 11.44 26.73
C VAL A 53 -1.56 10.93 25.30
N ARG A 54 -0.56 11.31 24.48
CA ARG A 54 -0.46 10.83 23.11
C ARG A 54 0.00 9.38 23.17
N ILE A 55 -0.95 8.45 23.02
CA ILE A 55 -0.62 7.04 22.83
C ILE A 55 0.30 6.95 21.60
N PRO A 56 1.45 6.25 21.68
CA PRO A 56 2.32 6.07 20.53
C PRO A 56 1.54 5.45 19.37
N SER A 57 1.67 6.04 18.18
CA SER A 57 1.07 5.47 16.99
C SER A 57 2.13 4.84 16.10
N VAL A 58 1.83 3.61 15.70
CA VAL A 58 2.67 2.82 14.80
C VAL A 58 2.87 3.52 13.46
N PHE A 59 1.89 4.28 12.97
CA PHE A 59 2.05 5.02 11.71
C PHE A 59 2.95 6.24 11.87
N ALA A 60 2.73 7.07 12.90
CA ALA A 60 3.66 8.15 13.24
C ALA A 60 5.10 7.66 13.50
N ASP A 61 5.27 6.47 14.07
CA ASP A 61 6.59 5.86 14.30
C ASP A 61 7.21 5.38 12.99
N LEU A 62 6.41 4.81 12.08
CA LEU A 62 6.87 4.45 10.73
C LEU A 62 7.41 5.69 9.98
N LEU A 63 6.68 6.79 9.99
CA LEU A 63 7.09 8.03 9.30
C LEU A 63 8.39 8.64 9.86
N ARG A 64 8.74 8.37 11.12
CA ARG A 64 10.00 8.81 11.72
C ARG A 64 11.16 7.84 11.48
N HIS A 65 10.89 6.64 10.97
CA HIS A 65 11.93 5.66 10.75
C HIS A 65 12.88 6.14 9.64
N PRO A 66 14.21 6.12 9.85
CA PRO A 66 15.17 6.47 8.82
C PRO A 66 14.94 5.69 7.53
N GLY A 67 15.00 6.38 6.39
CA GLY A 67 14.82 5.77 5.07
C GLY A 67 13.37 5.56 4.64
N VAL A 68 12.37 5.77 5.52
CA VAL A 68 10.97 5.84 5.09
C VAL A 68 10.75 7.17 4.35
N ALA A 69 10.22 7.08 3.14
CA ALA A 69 9.88 8.24 2.33
C ALA A 69 8.36 8.42 2.29
N GLU A 70 7.89 9.57 2.76
CA GLU A 70 6.51 10.02 2.56
C GLU A 70 6.50 11.07 1.45
N GLU A 71 5.63 10.86 0.46
CA GLU A 71 5.51 11.73 -0.70
C GLU A 71 4.06 12.17 -0.88
N VAL A 72 3.87 13.45 -1.20
CA VAL A 72 2.59 14.01 -1.60
C VAL A 72 2.77 14.95 -2.77
N GLU A 73 1.91 14.83 -3.77
CA GLU A 73 1.82 15.76 -4.88
C GLU A 73 0.35 16.04 -5.19
N LEU A 74 -0.04 17.31 -5.11
CA LEU A 74 -1.42 17.73 -5.31
C LEU A 74 -1.58 18.31 -6.72
N ARG A 75 -2.39 17.65 -7.54
CA ARG A 75 -2.74 18.06 -8.91
C ARG A 75 -4.26 18.09 -9.06
N SER A 76 -4.86 17.20 -9.87
CA SER A 76 -6.32 17.12 -10.02
C SER A 76 -7.03 16.64 -8.75
N ARG A 77 -8.37 16.71 -8.75
CA ARG A 77 -9.23 16.21 -7.66
C ARG A 77 -9.34 14.68 -7.61
N PHE A 78 -8.69 13.96 -8.52
CA PHE A 78 -8.55 12.51 -8.47
C PHE A 78 -7.20 12.16 -7.86
N GLY A 79 -7.15 11.17 -6.98
CA GLY A 79 -5.92 10.79 -6.27
C GLY A 79 -5.55 9.32 -6.43
N PHE A 80 -4.25 9.05 -6.52
CA PHE A 80 -3.67 7.72 -6.29
C PHE A 80 -3.01 7.65 -4.92
N LEU A 81 -3.21 6.53 -4.23
CA LEU A 81 -2.73 6.28 -2.88
C LEU A 81 -1.90 4.99 -2.85
N ALA A 82 -0.70 5.00 -2.27
CA ALA A 82 0.09 3.79 -2.07
C ALA A 82 0.70 3.79 -0.65
N LEU A 83 0.02 3.16 0.30
CA LEU A 83 0.41 3.18 1.73
C LEU A 83 1.58 2.24 2.05
N HIS A 84 1.78 1.21 1.22
CA HIS A 84 2.69 0.08 1.48
C HIS A 84 3.82 -0.01 0.43
N GLY A 85 4.28 1.14 -0.06
CA GLY A 85 5.32 1.23 -1.10
C GLY A 85 6.71 0.79 -0.65
N GLY A 86 7.65 0.87 -1.59
CA GLY A 86 9.04 0.47 -1.38
C GLY A 86 9.17 -1.04 -1.18
N SER A 87 9.90 -1.45 -0.14
CA SER A 87 10.22 -2.86 0.02
C SER A 87 8.99 -3.72 0.37
N LEU A 88 7.98 -3.16 1.06
CA LEU A 88 6.83 -3.91 1.62
C LEU A 88 5.96 -4.55 0.52
N GLU A 89 5.33 -3.74 -0.35
CA GLU A 89 4.58 -4.18 -1.53
C GLU A 89 5.21 -3.57 -2.79
N ARG A 90 6.31 -4.18 -3.24
CA ARG A 90 7.12 -3.69 -4.38
C ARG A 90 6.27 -3.32 -5.60
N GLY A 91 6.62 -2.21 -6.25
CA GLY A 91 5.97 -1.73 -7.47
C GLY A 91 4.68 -0.93 -7.26
N THR A 92 4.08 -0.95 -6.07
CA THR A 92 2.79 -0.26 -5.82
C THR A 92 2.92 1.26 -5.90
N ALA A 93 3.92 1.85 -5.25
CA ALA A 93 4.16 3.29 -5.28
C ALA A 93 4.60 3.75 -6.68
N GLU A 94 5.38 2.95 -7.39
CA GLU A 94 5.82 3.24 -8.76
C GLU A 94 4.65 3.20 -9.75
N ILE A 95 3.73 2.24 -9.60
CA ILE A 95 2.49 2.19 -10.40
C ILE A 95 1.60 3.39 -10.08
N ALA A 96 1.40 3.71 -8.79
CA ALA A 96 0.60 4.85 -8.38
C ALA A 96 1.16 6.17 -8.93
N ARG A 97 2.48 6.37 -8.86
CA ARG A 97 3.17 7.55 -9.40
C ARG A 97 3.05 7.64 -10.91
N ALA A 98 3.35 6.56 -11.63
CA ALA A 98 3.25 6.54 -13.09
C ALA A 98 1.80 6.81 -13.57
N ALA A 99 0.80 6.25 -12.89
CA ALA A 99 -0.60 6.52 -13.19
C ALA A 99 -0.99 7.97 -12.88
N ALA A 100 -0.47 8.53 -11.77
CA ALA A 100 -0.69 9.92 -11.40
C ALA A 100 -0.09 10.88 -12.43
N ASP A 101 1.13 10.62 -12.88
CA ASP A 101 1.84 11.43 -13.87
C ASP A 101 1.14 11.39 -15.23
N ALA A 102 0.79 10.18 -15.71
CA ALA A 102 0.10 10.01 -16.98
C ALA A 102 -1.33 10.60 -16.98
N GLY A 103 -2.01 10.57 -15.82
CA GLY A 103 -3.37 11.08 -15.67
C GLY A 103 -3.48 12.52 -15.16
N GLY A 104 -2.36 13.19 -14.87
CA GLY A 104 -2.37 14.50 -14.19
C GLY A 104 -3.05 14.48 -12.80
N ALA A 105 -3.06 13.32 -12.13
CA ALA A 105 -3.73 13.10 -10.86
C ALA A 105 -2.82 13.44 -9.67
N SER A 106 -3.45 13.63 -8.51
CA SER A 106 -2.74 13.77 -7.24
C SER A 106 -2.16 12.43 -6.79
N LEU A 107 -1.08 12.45 -6.01
CA LEU A 107 -0.42 11.29 -5.46
C LEU A 107 -0.21 11.45 -3.94
N TYR A 108 -0.39 10.37 -3.20
CA TYR A 108 0.21 10.19 -1.89
C TYR A 108 0.82 8.79 -1.80
N SER A 109 2.05 8.69 -1.29
CA SER A 109 2.69 7.39 -1.08
C SER A 109 3.59 7.36 0.16
N VAL A 110 3.74 6.17 0.74
CA VAL A 110 4.71 5.88 1.80
C VAL A 110 5.54 4.69 1.35
N CYS A 111 6.85 4.88 1.24
CA CYS A 111 7.80 3.86 0.80
C CYS A 111 8.76 3.47 1.92
N GLN A 112 8.85 2.16 2.22
CA GLN A 112 9.80 1.64 3.20
C GLN A 112 11.13 1.26 2.55
N PRO A 113 12.28 1.45 3.24
CA PRO A 113 13.59 1.03 2.76
C PRO A 113 13.71 -0.50 2.69
N GLU A 114 14.74 -1.00 2.01
CA GLU A 114 14.90 -2.44 1.70
C GLU A 114 14.88 -3.37 2.91
N ASP A 115 15.41 -2.90 4.04
CA ASP A 115 15.56 -3.62 5.31
C ASP A 115 14.33 -3.52 6.23
N LEU A 116 13.32 -2.71 5.89
CA LEU A 116 12.12 -2.49 6.70
C LEU A 116 10.86 -3.07 6.04
N ARG A 117 10.07 -3.83 6.81
CA ARG A 117 8.81 -4.46 6.34
C ARG A 117 7.70 -4.39 7.39
N TRP A 118 7.40 -3.20 7.88
CA TRP A 118 6.32 -2.98 8.84
C TRP A 118 4.97 -2.99 8.14
N HIS A 119 4.24 -4.09 8.27
CA HIS A 119 2.88 -4.19 7.75
C HIS A 119 1.88 -3.57 8.74
N ILE A 120 1.48 -2.32 8.48
CA ILE A 120 0.44 -1.61 9.23
C ILE A 120 -0.87 -1.75 8.42
N PRO A 121 -1.97 -2.26 8.99
CA PRO A 121 -3.25 -2.28 8.29
C PRO A 121 -3.68 -0.87 7.84
N SER A 122 -4.21 -0.72 6.62
CA SER A 122 -4.53 0.59 6.03
C SER A 122 -5.41 1.48 6.92
N TYR A 123 -6.34 0.90 7.68
CA TYR A 123 -7.21 1.65 8.61
C TYR A 123 -6.48 2.26 9.81
N ARG A 124 -5.19 1.98 10.01
CA ARG A 124 -4.32 2.62 11.02
C ARG A 124 -3.43 3.73 10.45
N TYR A 125 -3.54 4.05 9.17
CA TYR A 125 -2.92 5.24 8.58
C TYR A 125 -3.79 6.45 8.89
N ASP A 126 -3.69 6.98 10.11
CA ASP A 126 -4.50 8.11 10.54
C ASP A 126 -3.97 9.43 9.95
N PRO A 127 -4.76 10.20 9.16
CA PRO A 127 -4.39 11.52 8.66
C PRO A 127 -4.09 12.53 9.78
N ALA A 128 -4.55 12.30 11.01
CA ALA A 128 -4.16 13.13 12.16
C ALA A 128 -2.64 13.06 12.47
N GLU A 129 -1.95 12.05 11.93
CA GLU A 129 -0.53 11.79 12.19
C GLU A 129 0.38 12.19 11.03
N SER A 130 -0.20 12.52 9.88
CA SER A 130 0.51 12.98 8.69
C SER A 130 -0.19 14.19 8.10
N VAL A 131 0.52 15.33 8.11
CA VAL A 131 0.06 16.56 7.44
C VAL A 131 -0.11 16.32 5.94
N ALA A 132 0.80 15.55 5.32
CA ALA A 132 0.76 15.22 3.90
C ALA A 132 -0.48 14.38 3.54
N LEU A 133 -0.80 13.35 4.32
CA LEU A 133 -1.99 12.52 4.11
C LEU A 133 -3.27 13.34 4.32
N ALA A 134 -3.32 14.18 5.35
CA ALA A 134 -4.45 15.06 5.61
C ALA A 134 -4.67 16.04 4.46
N GLN A 135 -3.61 16.65 3.93
CA GLN A 135 -3.68 17.56 2.79
C GLN A 135 -4.16 16.84 1.53
N PHE A 136 -3.63 15.65 1.23
CA PHE A 136 -4.06 14.83 0.11
C PHE A 136 -5.56 14.51 0.20
N LEU A 137 -6.03 13.98 1.33
CA LEU A 137 -7.44 13.59 1.51
C LEU A 137 -8.40 14.78 1.49
N ALA A 138 -7.97 15.95 1.96
CA ALA A 138 -8.77 17.18 1.83
C ALA A 138 -8.82 17.69 0.38
N HIS A 139 -7.80 17.38 -0.42
CA HIS A 139 -7.67 17.84 -1.81
C HIS A 139 -8.33 16.93 -2.86
N VAL A 140 -8.64 15.69 -2.55
CA VAL A 140 -9.20 14.75 -3.54
C VAL A 140 -10.68 14.46 -3.27
N ASP A 141 -11.45 14.28 -4.35
CA ASP A 141 -12.85 13.88 -4.27
C ASP A 141 -13.01 12.35 -4.35
N GLU A 142 -12.14 11.67 -5.11
CA GLU A 142 -12.11 10.23 -5.31
C GLU A 142 -10.65 9.73 -5.25
N VAL A 143 -10.44 8.54 -4.70
CA VAL A 143 -9.11 7.93 -4.56
C VAL A 143 -9.09 6.49 -5.07
N VAL A 144 -8.01 6.10 -5.74
CA VAL A 144 -7.66 4.70 -6.00
C VAL A 144 -6.43 4.35 -5.18
N SER A 145 -6.57 3.43 -4.22
CA SER A 145 -5.46 2.91 -3.43
C SER A 145 -4.88 1.66 -4.07
N ILE A 146 -3.57 1.67 -4.32
CA ILE A 146 -2.81 0.60 -4.95
C ILE A 146 -2.10 -0.20 -3.85
N HIS A 147 -2.46 -1.48 -3.75
CA HIS A 147 -1.88 -2.44 -2.82
C HIS A 147 -1.37 -3.66 -3.59
N GLY A 148 -0.47 -4.39 -2.95
CA GLY A 148 0.02 -5.68 -3.39
C GLY A 148 -0.31 -6.77 -2.38
N TYR A 149 -0.64 -7.95 -2.85
CA TYR A 149 -0.84 -9.11 -1.97
C TYR A 149 -0.09 -10.34 -2.48
N GLY A 150 -0.03 -11.38 -1.65
CA GLY A 150 0.58 -12.66 -2.01
C GLY A 150 -0.32 -13.82 -1.60
N ARG A 151 -1.04 -14.41 -2.57
CA ARG A 151 -1.84 -15.62 -2.36
C ARG A 151 -1.75 -16.55 -3.56
N LYS A 152 -1.46 -17.83 -3.31
CA LYS A 152 -1.21 -18.83 -4.37
C LYS A 152 -2.46 -19.15 -5.19
N ASP A 153 -3.63 -19.13 -4.59
CA ASP A 153 -4.94 -19.39 -5.21
C ASP A 153 -5.46 -18.19 -6.04
N LEU A 154 -4.89 -17.00 -5.83
CA LEU A 154 -5.28 -15.75 -6.48
C LEU A 154 -4.14 -15.11 -7.29
N TRP A 155 -3.10 -15.86 -7.63
CA TRP A 155 -1.88 -15.33 -8.27
C TRP A 155 -2.08 -14.64 -9.64
N ARG A 156 -3.26 -14.79 -10.27
CA ARG A 156 -3.70 -14.07 -11.48
C ARG A 156 -5.02 -13.32 -11.28
N ALA A 157 -5.33 -12.90 -10.06
CA ALA A 157 -6.53 -12.11 -9.78
C ALA A 157 -6.17 -10.68 -9.38
N LEU A 158 -6.83 -9.68 -9.95
CA LEU A 158 -6.86 -8.33 -9.38
C LEU A 158 -8.17 -8.19 -8.61
N LEU A 159 -8.10 -7.70 -7.38
CA LEU A 159 -9.26 -7.52 -6.52
C LEU A 159 -9.62 -6.03 -6.48
N VAL A 160 -10.88 -5.71 -6.72
CA VAL A 160 -11.40 -4.34 -6.86
C VAL A 160 -12.43 -4.07 -5.76
N GLY A 161 -11.91 -3.71 -4.60
CA GLY A 161 -12.66 -3.38 -3.39
C GLY A 161 -12.99 -1.89 -3.26
N GLY A 162 -13.11 -1.42 -2.02
CA GLY A 162 -13.42 -0.03 -1.67
C GLY A 162 -14.90 0.29 -1.64
N THR A 163 -15.25 1.41 -0.99
CA THR A 163 -16.65 1.84 -0.81
C THR A 163 -17.25 2.53 -2.04
N ASN A 164 -16.43 3.09 -2.93
CA ASN A 164 -16.93 3.70 -4.17
C ASN A 164 -17.19 2.61 -5.23
N ARG A 165 -18.40 2.03 -5.19
CA ARG A 165 -18.77 0.90 -6.05
C ARG A 165 -18.93 1.29 -7.53
N GLU A 166 -19.31 2.53 -7.83
CA GLU A 166 -19.41 3.02 -9.20
C GLU A 166 -18.02 3.12 -9.86
N LEU A 167 -17.05 3.70 -9.15
CA LEU A 167 -15.66 3.75 -9.60
C LEU A 167 -15.05 2.35 -9.70
N ALA A 168 -15.35 1.47 -8.74
CA ALA A 168 -14.89 0.08 -8.75
C ALA A 168 -15.36 -0.67 -10.00
N GLN A 169 -16.66 -0.57 -10.34
CA GLN A 169 -17.22 -1.20 -11.54
C GLN A 169 -16.63 -0.61 -12.83
N ARG A 170 -16.38 0.70 -12.88
CA ARG A 170 -15.72 1.35 -14.03
C ARG A 170 -14.29 0.83 -14.19
N ALA A 171 -13.50 0.83 -13.12
CA ALA A 171 -12.15 0.29 -13.11
C ALA A 171 -12.14 -1.19 -13.54
N ALA A 172 -13.03 -2.00 -12.98
CA ALA A 172 -13.10 -3.42 -13.27
C ALA A 172 -13.41 -3.71 -14.74
N ARG A 173 -14.31 -2.95 -15.39
CA ARG A 173 -14.58 -3.10 -16.82
C ARG A 173 -13.34 -2.84 -17.66
N ILE A 174 -12.69 -1.69 -17.48
CA ILE A 174 -11.53 -1.30 -18.30
C ILE A 174 -10.33 -2.24 -18.03
N LEU A 175 -10.16 -2.70 -16.78
CA LEU A 175 -9.13 -3.68 -16.42
C LEU A 175 -9.35 -5.04 -17.11
N ARG A 176 -10.60 -5.51 -17.24
CA ARG A 176 -10.88 -6.78 -17.95
C ARG A 176 -10.46 -6.72 -19.41
N ASP A 177 -10.67 -5.57 -20.04
CA ASP A 177 -10.33 -5.36 -21.45
C ASP A 177 -8.81 -5.25 -21.64
N ALA A 178 -8.13 -4.51 -20.76
CA ALA A 178 -6.68 -4.26 -20.87
C ALA A 178 -5.82 -5.44 -20.39
N LEU A 179 -6.33 -6.27 -19.48
CA LEU A 179 -5.60 -7.36 -18.83
C LEU A 179 -6.33 -8.69 -18.99
N PRO A 180 -6.51 -9.21 -20.22
CA PRO A 180 -7.21 -10.47 -20.48
C PRO A 180 -6.52 -11.68 -19.81
N GLY A 181 -5.23 -11.52 -19.48
CA GLY A 181 -4.45 -12.46 -18.70
C GLY A 181 -4.75 -12.46 -17.20
N TYR A 182 -5.76 -11.74 -16.71
CA TYR A 182 -6.09 -11.68 -15.28
C TYR A 182 -7.58 -11.79 -15.03
N ARG A 183 -7.93 -12.42 -13.91
CA ARG A 183 -9.30 -12.43 -13.40
C ARG A 183 -9.53 -11.16 -12.59
N ILE A 184 -10.47 -10.34 -13.01
CA ILE A 184 -10.86 -9.13 -12.27
C ILE A 184 -12.05 -9.47 -11.37
N ILE A 185 -11.86 -9.37 -10.06
CA ILE A 185 -12.88 -9.68 -9.04
C ILE A 185 -13.32 -8.37 -8.38
N ASP A 186 -14.52 -7.91 -8.72
CA ASP A 186 -15.17 -6.70 -8.20
C ASP A 186 -16.48 -7.00 -7.44
N ASP A 187 -16.84 -8.27 -7.33
CA ASP A 187 -17.85 -8.73 -6.36
C ASP A 187 -17.20 -8.80 -4.97
N LEU A 188 -17.70 -7.98 -4.04
CA LEU A 188 -17.19 -7.90 -2.68
C LEU A 188 -17.27 -9.24 -1.95
N ASP A 189 -18.27 -10.06 -2.22
CA ASP A 189 -18.44 -11.35 -1.54
C ASP A 189 -17.42 -12.39 -2.02
N ALA A 190 -16.94 -12.27 -3.26
CA ALA A 190 -15.87 -13.07 -3.82
C ALA A 190 -14.46 -12.59 -3.41
N ILE A 191 -14.33 -11.37 -2.88
CA ILE A 191 -13.05 -10.83 -2.37
C ILE A 191 -12.85 -11.28 -0.91
N PRO A 192 -11.67 -11.84 -0.54
CA PRO A 192 -11.36 -12.16 0.85
C PRO A 192 -11.55 -10.94 1.76
N SER A 193 -12.27 -11.10 2.87
CA SER A 193 -12.66 -10.01 3.76
C SER A 193 -11.55 -8.98 4.08
N PRO A 194 -10.31 -9.39 4.42
CA PRO A 194 -9.22 -8.43 4.71
C PRO A 194 -8.77 -7.57 3.52
N LEU A 195 -9.08 -7.99 2.28
CA LEU A 195 -8.66 -7.35 1.03
C LEU A 195 -9.77 -6.52 0.37
N ARG A 196 -10.93 -6.41 1.01
CA ARG A 196 -12.08 -5.67 0.46
C ARG A 196 -11.93 -4.15 0.54
N GLY A 197 -11.09 -3.64 1.44
CA GLY A 197 -10.89 -2.21 1.61
C GLY A 197 -12.11 -1.44 2.10
N LEU A 198 -13.01 -2.05 2.87
CA LEU A 198 -14.30 -1.44 3.28
C LEU A 198 -14.28 -0.74 4.64
N HIS A 199 -13.17 -0.79 5.39
CA HIS A 199 -13.10 -0.19 6.71
C HIS A 199 -13.31 1.34 6.62
N PRO A 200 -14.18 1.95 7.45
CA PRO A 200 -14.46 3.39 7.37
C PRO A 200 -13.21 4.26 7.64
N ASP A 201 -12.31 3.79 8.51
CA ASP A 201 -11.05 4.48 8.80
C ASP A 201 -9.94 4.24 7.78
N ASN A 202 -10.15 3.41 6.76
CA ASN A 202 -9.18 3.27 5.68
C ASN A 202 -9.11 4.60 4.89
N PRO A 203 -7.92 5.23 4.73
CA PRO A 203 -7.79 6.50 4.00
C PRO A 203 -8.46 6.53 2.63
N VAL A 204 -8.47 5.41 1.90
CA VAL A 204 -9.14 5.30 0.59
C VAL A 204 -10.64 5.66 0.66
N ASN A 205 -11.29 5.45 1.81
CA ASN A 205 -12.71 5.70 2.02
C ASN A 205 -13.02 7.06 2.66
N ARG A 206 -11.99 7.86 2.96
CA ARG A 206 -12.14 9.17 3.62
C ARG A 206 -12.26 10.35 2.65
N ALA A 207 -12.01 10.13 1.35
CA ALA A 207 -12.30 11.12 0.31
C ALA A 207 -13.82 11.37 0.17
N ARG A 208 -14.21 12.54 -0.33
CA ARG A 208 -15.62 12.99 -0.37
C ARG A 208 -16.58 11.97 -1.01
N ARG A 209 -16.15 11.28 -2.06
CA ARG A 209 -16.94 10.27 -2.79
C ARG A 209 -16.46 8.85 -2.51
N GLY A 210 -15.66 8.65 -1.46
CA GLY A 210 -14.99 7.39 -1.16
C GLY A 210 -13.93 7.03 -2.20
N GLY A 211 -13.54 5.76 -2.22
CA GLY A 211 -12.50 5.30 -3.14
C GLY A 211 -12.54 3.81 -3.42
N VAL A 212 -11.59 3.38 -4.23
CA VAL A 212 -11.40 1.99 -4.70
C VAL A 212 -10.08 1.47 -4.16
N GLN A 213 -10.11 0.27 -3.59
CA GLN A 213 -8.91 -0.46 -3.23
C GLN A 213 -8.60 -1.47 -4.34
N LEU A 214 -7.41 -1.37 -4.95
CA LEU A 214 -6.89 -2.33 -5.91
C LEU A 214 -5.82 -3.17 -5.25
N GLU A 215 -6.03 -4.47 -5.24
CA GLU A 215 -5.07 -5.46 -4.74
C GLU A 215 -4.42 -6.17 -5.94
N LEU A 216 -3.12 -5.97 -6.09
CA LEU A 216 -2.34 -6.45 -7.24
C LEU A 216 -1.54 -7.72 -6.88
N PRO A 217 -1.64 -8.78 -7.68
CA PRO A 217 -0.79 -9.96 -7.50
C PRO A 217 0.66 -9.62 -7.91
N PRO A 218 1.69 -10.35 -7.42
CA PRO A 218 3.10 -10.00 -7.69
C PRO A 218 3.45 -9.92 -9.17
N ARG A 219 2.82 -10.76 -10.00
CA ARG A 219 3.06 -10.89 -11.45
C ARG A 219 2.99 -9.54 -12.19
N VAL A 220 1.90 -8.80 -11.99
CA VAL A 220 1.62 -7.53 -12.70
C VAL A 220 2.41 -6.34 -12.14
N ARG A 221 2.89 -6.42 -10.89
CA ARG A 221 3.57 -5.29 -10.19
C ARG A 221 5.09 -5.35 -10.17
N ASP A 222 5.70 -6.53 -10.09
CA ASP A 222 7.16 -6.70 -9.90
C ASP A 222 7.98 -6.48 -11.20
N GLY A 223 7.35 -6.11 -12.33
CA GLY A 223 7.97 -5.42 -13.48
C GLY A 223 8.89 -6.22 -14.43
N ALA A 224 9.66 -7.20 -13.96
CA ALA A 224 10.75 -7.76 -14.79
C ALA A 224 10.32 -8.72 -15.90
N ALA A 225 9.13 -9.32 -15.82
CA ALA A 225 8.69 -10.35 -16.77
C ALA A 225 7.46 -9.97 -17.60
N GLN A 226 6.77 -8.86 -17.28
CA GLN A 226 5.52 -8.45 -17.94
C GLN A 226 5.39 -6.92 -18.04
N ALA A 227 6.36 -6.26 -18.66
CA ALA A 227 6.35 -4.80 -18.84
C ALA A 227 5.05 -4.32 -19.51
N ASP A 228 4.63 -4.98 -20.59
CA ASP A 228 3.41 -4.63 -21.34
C ASP A 228 2.14 -4.68 -20.48
N GLU A 229 2.00 -5.68 -19.60
CA GLU A 229 0.84 -5.79 -18.71
C GLU A 229 0.86 -4.69 -17.64
N ARG A 230 2.05 -4.33 -17.14
CA ARG A 230 2.21 -3.25 -16.18
C ARG A 230 1.91 -1.89 -16.82
N ASP A 231 2.37 -1.67 -18.05
CA ASP A 231 2.10 -0.45 -18.80
C ASP A 231 0.61 -0.33 -19.15
N ALA A 232 -0.03 -1.44 -19.53
CA ALA A 232 -1.48 -1.51 -19.72
C ALA A 232 -2.23 -1.17 -18.42
N LEU A 233 -1.81 -1.71 -17.28
CA LEU A 233 -2.37 -1.36 -15.97
C LEU A 233 -2.23 0.14 -15.69
N ILE A 234 -1.04 0.72 -15.87
CA ILE A 234 -0.78 2.15 -15.66
C ILE A 234 -1.67 3.00 -16.58
N GLY A 235 -1.80 2.63 -17.85
CA GLY A 235 -2.67 3.32 -18.81
C GLY A 235 -4.14 3.29 -18.40
N VAL A 236 -4.64 2.14 -17.93
CA VAL A 236 -6.00 2.03 -17.39
C VAL A 236 -6.18 2.92 -16.17
N LEU A 237 -5.26 2.88 -15.22
CA LEU A 237 -5.33 3.70 -14.02
C LEU A 237 -5.35 5.19 -14.38
N ALA A 238 -4.43 5.64 -15.22
CA ALA A 238 -4.37 7.02 -15.70
C ALA A 238 -5.70 7.46 -16.35
N SER A 239 -6.33 6.58 -17.15
CA SER A 239 -7.62 6.87 -17.78
C SER A 239 -8.78 7.08 -16.79
N LEU A 240 -8.69 6.54 -15.57
CA LEU A 240 -9.70 6.75 -14.53
C LEU A 240 -9.71 8.18 -13.98
N ALA A 241 -8.56 8.84 -14.03
CA ALA A 241 -8.37 10.22 -13.58
C ALA A 241 -8.85 11.27 -14.60
N SER A 242 -8.98 10.88 -15.87
CA SER A 242 -9.53 11.74 -16.91
C SER A 242 -11.01 12.06 -16.64
N PRO A 243 -11.45 13.32 -16.78
CA PRO A 243 -12.85 13.66 -16.63
C PRO A 243 -13.70 12.85 -17.63
N ARG A 244 -14.87 12.36 -17.18
CA ARG A 244 -15.84 11.76 -18.08
C ARG A 244 -16.14 12.79 -19.17
N GLY A 245 -15.93 12.44 -20.43
CA GLY A 245 -16.39 13.26 -21.55
C GLY A 245 -17.86 13.62 -21.30
N GLY A 246 -18.15 14.92 -21.29
CA GLY A 246 -19.51 15.46 -21.15
C GLY A 246 -20.35 15.17 -22.38
#